data_AF-A0A3D4EKM7-F1
#
_entry.id   AF-A0A3D4EKM7-F1
#
_cell.length_a   1.000
_cell.length_b   1.000
_cell.length_c   1.000
_cell.angle_alpha   90.00
_cell.angle_beta   90.00
_cell.angle_gamma   90.00
#
_symmetry.space_group_name_H-M   'P 1'
#
loop_
_entity.id
_entity.type
_entity.pdbx_description
1 polymer ?
#
loop_
_entity_poly.entity_id
_entity_poly.type
_entity_poly.pdbx_seq_one_letter_code
_entity_poly.pdbx_strand_id
1 'polypeptide(L)'
;DELIYIESIEVAAIKDPMPEDGPCIFTGKAAIYYGAEDYFDDKKGHVLLKNQPLAVCDKTAGALAALGRDDIFISESTFHYDGGGCC
;
A
#
# COMPACT_ATOMS: atom_id res chain seq x y z
N ASP A 1 -30.50 -7.61 20.59
CA ASP A 1 -30.81 -6.67 19.50
C ASP A 1 -29.60 -5.84 19.18
N GLU A 2 -29.17 -5.87 17.92
CA GLU A 2 -28.03 -5.13 17.40
C GLU A 2 -28.50 -4.24 16.25
N LEU A 3 -27.93 -3.05 16.15
CA LEU A 3 -28.27 -2.06 15.14
C LEU A 3 -27.52 -2.40 13.84
N ILE A 4 -28.25 -2.78 12.79
CA ILE A 4 -27.65 -3.11 11.48
C ILE A 4 -27.59 -1.83 10.64
N TYR A 5 -26.39 -1.42 10.29
CA TYR A 5 -26.15 -0.28 9.40
C TYR A 5 -26.36 -0.72 7.94
N ILE A 6 -27.13 0.05 7.16
CA ILE A 6 -27.39 -0.23 5.75
C ILE A 6 -26.89 0.97 4.94
N GLU A 7 -25.96 0.72 4.02
CA GLU A 7 -25.44 1.72 3.09
C GLU A 7 -25.71 1.30 1.65
N SER A 8 -25.91 2.28 0.77
CA SER A 8 -26.02 2.10 -0.67
C SER A 8 -24.77 2.67 -1.33
N ILE A 9 -24.04 1.84 -2.08
CA ILE A 9 -22.78 2.20 -2.74
C ILE A 9 -22.96 2.01 -4.25
N GLU A 10 -22.61 3.01 -5.05
CA GLU A 10 -22.54 2.90 -6.51
C GLU A 10 -21.11 2.52 -6.92
N VAL A 11 -20.96 1.48 -7.75
CA VAL A 11 -19.65 0.96 -8.18
C VAL A 11 -19.62 0.86 -9.70
N ALA A 12 -18.52 1.31 -10.31
CA ALA A 12 -18.21 1.07 -11.72
C ALA A 12 -17.09 0.02 -11.84
N ALA A 13 -17.34 -1.06 -12.57
CA ALA A 13 -16.33 -2.06 -12.88
C ALA A 13 -15.80 -1.84 -14.30
N ILE A 14 -14.48 -1.74 -14.44
CA ILE A 14 -13.79 -1.57 -15.73
C ILE A 14 -12.99 -2.83 -16.00
N LYS A 15 -13.04 -3.34 -17.23
CA LYS A 15 -12.21 -4.46 -17.68
C LYS A 15 -10.88 -3.93 -18.17
N ASP A 16 -9.87 -3.95 -17.30
CA ASP A 16 -8.47 -3.66 -17.64
C ASP A 16 -7.66 -4.96 -17.57
N PRO A 17 -6.62 -5.17 -18.42
CA PRO A 17 -5.74 -6.33 -18.29
C PRO A 17 -5.08 -6.32 -16.91
N MET A 18 -5.31 -7.39 -16.15
CA MET A 18 -4.70 -7.53 -14.84
C MET A 18 -3.18 -7.75 -14.99
N PRO A 19 -2.35 -7.07 -14.19
CA PRO A 19 -0.93 -7.38 -14.10
C PRO A 19 -0.68 -8.86 -13.79
N GLU A 20 0.45 -9.41 -14.23
CA GLU A 20 0.82 -10.81 -13.97
C GLU A 20 0.95 -11.13 -12.47
N ASP A 21 1.30 -10.12 -11.67
CA ASP A 21 1.42 -10.19 -10.21
C ASP A 21 0.12 -9.85 -9.47
N GLY A 22 -0.99 -9.73 -10.20
CA GLY A 22 -2.32 -9.50 -9.63
C GLY A 22 -2.65 -8.04 -9.32
N PRO A 23 -3.86 -7.78 -8.79
CA PRO A 23 -4.36 -6.43 -8.55
C PRO A 23 -3.64 -5.77 -7.37
N CYS A 24 -3.60 -4.44 -7.36
CA CYS A 24 -3.21 -3.68 -6.17
C CYS A 24 -4.38 -3.66 -5.18
N ILE A 25 -4.25 -4.38 -4.07
CA ILE A 25 -5.21 -4.37 -2.95
C ILE A 25 -4.66 -3.45 -1.87
N PHE A 26 -5.47 -2.48 -1.42
CA PHE A 26 -5.09 -1.52 -0.40
C PHE A 26 -5.84 -1.81 0.90
N THR A 27 -5.14 -2.35 1.89
CA THR A 27 -5.68 -2.58 3.24
C THR A 27 -5.32 -1.47 4.23
N GLY A 28 -4.92 -0.30 3.72
CA GLY A 28 -4.52 0.86 4.53
C GLY A 28 -3.15 0.73 5.18
N LYS A 29 -2.22 -0.01 4.55
CA LYS A 29 -0.83 -0.13 4.98
C LYS A 29 0.00 1.07 4.51
N ALA A 30 0.99 1.45 5.31
CA ALA A 30 1.99 2.44 4.97
C ALA A 30 3.41 1.87 5.12
N ALA A 31 4.33 2.36 4.30
CA ALA A 31 5.76 2.09 4.42
C ALA A 31 6.52 3.38 4.76
N ILE A 32 7.50 3.30 5.66
CA ILE A 32 8.38 4.40 6.04
C ILE A 32 9.82 3.93 5.88
N TYR A 33 10.57 4.59 5.01
CA TYR A 33 12.02 4.40 4.91
C TYR A 33 12.73 5.31 5.91
N TYR A 34 13.63 4.78 6.73
CA TYR A 34 14.38 5.53 7.75
C TYR A 34 15.90 5.26 7.71
N GLY A 35 16.40 4.81 6.57
CA GLY A 35 17.83 4.55 6.37
C GLY A 35 18.70 5.81 6.21
N ALA A 36 19.95 5.61 5.81
CA ALA A 36 20.93 6.69 5.74
C ALA A 36 20.68 7.68 4.59
N GLU A 37 20.25 7.18 3.43
CA GLU A 37 20.06 7.97 2.20
C GLU A 37 18.81 8.84 2.25
N ASP A 38 18.70 9.81 1.34
CA ASP A 38 17.54 10.71 1.25
C ASP A 38 16.27 9.99 0.77
N TYR A 39 16.43 8.89 0.03
CA TYR A 39 15.33 8.06 -0.45
C TYR A 39 15.80 6.63 -0.72
N PHE A 40 14.83 5.73 -0.79
CA PHE A 40 14.99 4.36 -1.28
C PHE A 40 14.15 4.18 -2.54
N ASP A 41 14.72 3.59 -3.58
CA ASP A 41 14.04 3.26 -4.84
C ASP A 41 14.09 1.75 -5.05
N ASP A 42 12.93 1.11 -5.09
CA ASP A 42 12.81 -0.34 -5.24
C ASP A 42 13.05 -0.82 -6.69
N LYS A 43 13.21 0.12 -7.64
CA LYS A 43 13.34 -0.10 -9.08
C LYS A 43 12.17 -0.87 -9.72
N LYS A 44 11.03 -0.89 -9.04
CA LYS A 44 9.76 -1.49 -9.47
C LYS A 44 8.62 -0.47 -9.48
N GLY A 45 8.96 0.82 -9.40
CA GLY A 45 8.02 1.94 -9.51
C GLY A 45 7.70 2.63 -8.18
N HIS A 46 8.36 2.27 -7.07
CA HIS A 46 8.12 2.87 -5.77
C HIS A 46 9.37 3.57 -5.23
N VAL A 47 9.21 4.82 -4.84
CA VAL A 47 10.25 5.61 -4.18
C VAL A 47 9.77 6.00 -2.79
N LEU A 48 10.48 5.54 -1.75
CA LEU A 48 10.24 5.92 -0.36
C LEU A 48 11.16 7.09 0.00
N LEU A 49 10.59 8.26 0.26
CA LEU A 49 11.33 9.39 0.82
C LEU A 49 11.63 9.13 2.31
N LYS A 50 12.81 9.55 2.75
CA LYS A 50 13.25 9.35 4.13
C LYS A 50 12.26 9.98 5.12
N ASN A 51 11.86 9.18 6.11
CA ASN A 51 10.93 9.52 7.19
C ASN A 51 9.55 10.02 6.73
N GLN A 52 9.14 9.69 5.51
CA GLN A 52 7.81 9.99 5.00
C GLN A 52 7.00 8.70 4.82
N PRO A 53 5.79 8.61 5.37
CA PRO A 53 4.90 7.49 5.13
C PRO A 53 4.37 7.54 3.70
N LEU A 54 4.51 6.43 2.98
CA LEU A 54 3.88 6.21 1.68
C LEU A 54 2.80 5.14 1.84
N ALA A 55 1.58 5.42 1.36
CA ALA A 55 0.55 4.40 1.27
C ALA A 55 0.98 3.32 0.26
N VAL A 56 0.90 2.05 0.66
CA VAL A 56 1.33 0.92 -0.17
C VAL A 56 0.23 -0.12 -0.28
N CYS A 57 0.12 -0.75 -1.45
CA CYS A 57 -0.72 -1.92 -1.61
C CYS A 57 -0.06 -3.16 -0.98
N ASP A 58 -0.84 -4.21 -0.74
CA ASP A 58 -0.39 -5.40 -0.02
C ASP A 58 0.78 -6.12 -0.73
N LYS A 59 0.80 -6.13 -2.07
CA LYS A 59 1.90 -6.74 -2.83
C LYS A 59 3.19 -5.91 -2.76
N THR A 60 3.09 -4.58 -2.74
CA THR A 60 4.25 -3.69 -2.51
C THR A 60 4.77 -3.88 -1.09
N ALA A 61 3.90 -3.94 -0.08
CA ALA A 61 4.28 -4.25 1.29
C ALA A 61 5.01 -5.60 1.39
N GLY A 62 4.49 -6.65 0.75
CA GLY A 62 5.15 -7.95 0.68
C GLY A 62 6.51 -7.90 -0.01
N ALA A 63 6.63 -7.16 -1.11
CA ALA A 63 7.89 -6.99 -1.84
C ALA A 63 8.95 -6.26 -1.00
N LEU A 64 8.56 -5.19 -0.30
CA LEU A 64 9.44 -4.45 0.61
C LEU A 64 9.89 -5.31 1.80
N ALA A 65 8.97 -6.06 2.41
CA ALA A 65 9.29 -6.99 3.50
C ALA A 65 10.28 -8.08 3.07
N ALA A 66 10.11 -8.61 1.85
CA ALA A 66 10.97 -9.65 1.29
C ALA A 66 12.43 -9.18 1.04
N LEU A 67 12.69 -7.87 1.03
CA LEU A 67 14.06 -7.35 0.96
C LEU A 67 14.86 -7.64 2.24
N GLY A 68 14.20 -7.96 3.36
CA GLY A 68 14.86 -8.25 4.63
C GLY A 68 15.62 -7.08 5.22
N ARG A 69 15.22 -5.85 4.87
CA ARG A 69 15.84 -4.62 5.36
C ARG A 69 15.32 -4.27 6.75
N ASP A 70 16.21 -3.75 7.58
CA ASP A 70 15.94 -3.26 8.93
C ASP A 70 15.70 -1.74 8.97
N ASP A 71 15.66 -1.08 7.81
CA ASP A 71 15.48 0.37 7.67
C ASP A 71 14.20 0.76 6.90
N ILE A 72 13.26 -0.18 6.76
CA ILE A 72 11.92 0.03 6.22
C ILE A 72 10.90 -0.50 7.21
N PHE A 73 10.02 0.37 7.69
CA PHE A 73 8.89 0.01 8.52
C PHE A 73 7.67 -0.17 7.63
N ILE A 74 6.89 -1.22 7.88
CA ILE A 74 5.63 -1.50 7.19
C ILE A 74 4.56 -1.60 8.27
N SER A 75 3.50 -0.81 8.16
CA SER A 75 2.42 -0.85 9.13
C SER A 75 1.54 -2.09 8.97
N GLU A 76 0.85 -2.44 10.04
CA GLU A 76 -0.29 -3.35 9.95
C GLU A 76 -1.43 -2.74 9.12
N SER A 77 -2.37 -3.59 8.71
CA SER A 77 -3.55 -3.16 7.97
C SER A 77 -4.49 -2.38 8.89
N THR A 78 -4.96 -1.23 8.41
CA THR A 78 -5.94 -0.39 9.12
C THR A 78 -7.35 -0.55 8.56
N PHE A 79 -7.48 -1.14 7.37
CA PHE A 79 -8.72 -1.21 6.58
C PHE A 79 -9.34 0.17 6.29
N HIS A 80 -8.51 1.21 6.36
CA HIS A 80 -8.87 2.57 6.01
C HIS A 80 -7.92 3.05 4.91
N TYR A 81 -8.48 3.41 3.76
CA TYR A 81 -7.73 3.90 2.61
C TYR A 81 -8.54 5.00 1.92
N ASP A 82 -7.94 6.17 1.76
CA ASP A 82 -8.57 7.41 1.32
C ASP A 82 -8.26 7.77 -0.14
N GLY A 83 -7.51 6.94 -0.86
CA GLY A 83 -7.33 7.05 -2.31
C GLY A 83 -5.98 7.63 -2.80
N GLY A 84 -4.90 7.52 -2.01
CA GLY A 84 -3.58 8.09 -2.34
C GLY A 84 -2.70 7.37 -3.37
N GLY A 85 -3.10 6.22 -3.89
CA GLY A 85 -2.25 5.35 -4.73
C GLY A 85 -1.00 4.84 -4.01
N CYS A 86 -0.19 4.02 -4.70
CA CYS A 86 1.16 3.64 -4.23
C CYS A 86 2.27 4.08 -5.19
N CYS A 87 1.96 4.92 -6.20
CA CYS A 87 2.87 5.27 -7.29
C CYS A 87 3.32 6.73 -7.20
#